data_AF-A0A4S3J4N4-F1
#
_entry.id   AF-A0A4S3J4N4-F1
#
_cell.length_a   1.000
_cell.length_b   1.000
_cell.length_c   1.000
_cell.angle_alpha   90.00
_cell.angle_beta   90.00
_cell.angle_gamma   90.00
#
_symmetry.space_group_name_H-M   'P 1'
#
loop_
_entity.id
_entity.type
_entity.pdbx_description
1 polymer ?
#
loop_
_entity_poly.entity_id
_entity_poly.type
_entity_poly.pdbx_seq_one_letter_code
_entity_poly.pdbx_strand_id
1 'polypeptide(L)'
;MPPSRENAVKAQLITTGHCKAHWTITLSEPGRCINANLELNSLKWSQGHPALLLKTIEFRVTDHYPGVEEMKGCLWPPEHLMERQGQCHCAQWVWAVIWDYGKRGYVEEVSREEVPLTNLLDQLVGIQSGVHALLSLLANR
;
A
#
# COMPACT_ATOMS: atom_id res chain seq x y z
N MET A 1 8.66 -2.13 -17.27
CA MET A 1 7.95 -3.28 -16.70
C MET A 1 6.65 -3.46 -17.50
N PRO A 2 6.30 -4.66 -17.97
CA PRO A 2 5.03 -4.89 -18.67
C PRO A 2 3.83 -4.66 -17.73
N PRO A 3 2.63 -4.31 -18.26
CA PRO A 3 1.43 -4.14 -17.46
C PRO A 3 1.09 -5.44 -16.70
N SER A 4 0.54 -5.30 -15.48
CA SER A 4 0.03 -6.42 -14.68
C SER A 4 -0.95 -7.23 -15.52
N ARG A 5 -0.71 -8.55 -15.66
CA ARG A 5 -1.60 -9.47 -16.39
C ARG A 5 -2.75 -10.00 -15.54
N GLU A 6 -2.73 -9.70 -14.24
CA GLU A 6 -3.61 -10.28 -13.25
C GLU A 6 -4.13 -9.20 -12.29
N ASN A 7 -5.31 -9.45 -11.75
CA ASN A 7 -5.91 -8.62 -10.74
C ASN A 7 -5.15 -8.79 -9.42
N ALA A 8 -4.77 -7.68 -8.80
CA ALA A 8 -3.98 -7.71 -7.57
C ALA A 8 -4.18 -6.46 -6.73
N VAL A 9 -4.02 -6.62 -5.41
CA VAL A 9 -3.87 -5.53 -4.46
C VAL A 9 -2.42 -5.53 -3.99
N LYS A 10 -1.75 -4.38 -4.08
CA LYS A 10 -0.34 -4.26 -3.74
C LYS A 10 -0.15 -3.19 -2.69
N ALA A 11 0.54 -3.53 -1.60
CA ALA A 11 1.20 -2.53 -0.78
C ALA A 11 2.55 -2.21 -1.43
N GLN A 12 2.79 -0.95 -1.76
CA GLN A 12 4.00 -0.51 -2.45
C GLN A 12 4.74 0.53 -1.63
N LEU A 13 6.04 0.31 -1.40
CA LEU A 13 6.88 1.26 -0.68
C LEU A 13 7.59 2.16 -1.69
N ILE A 14 7.42 3.46 -1.53
CA ILE A 14 7.99 4.51 -2.38
C ILE A 14 8.67 5.59 -1.53
N THR A 15 9.37 6.50 -2.19
CA THR A 15 9.85 7.75 -1.58
C THR A 15 8.92 8.88 -1.97
N THR A 16 8.54 9.73 -1.02
CA THR A 16 7.78 10.96 -1.24
C THR A 16 8.52 12.17 -0.67
N GLY A 17 8.09 13.39 -1.01
CA GLY A 17 8.70 14.61 -0.47
C GLY A 17 8.58 14.77 1.05
N HIS A 18 7.59 14.11 1.68
CA HIS A 18 7.32 14.22 3.11
C HIS A 18 7.61 12.91 3.88
N CYS A 19 7.89 11.81 3.20
CA CYS A 19 8.22 10.53 3.82
C CYS A 19 9.19 9.72 2.94
N LYS A 20 10.37 9.42 3.49
CA LYS A 20 11.43 8.67 2.79
C LYS A 20 11.07 7.21 2.48
N ALA A 21 10.16 6.64 3.26
CA ALA A 21 9.70 5.26 3.15
C ALA A 21 8.19 5.26 3.35
N HIS A 22 7.44 5.48 2.27
CA HIS A 22 6.00 5.71 2.28
C HIS A 22 5.26 4.54 1.62
N TRP A 23 4.32 3.94 2.32
CA TRP A 23 3.47 2.88 1.80
C TRP A 23 2.25 3.43 1.07
N THR A 24 2.01 2.95 -0.14
CA THR A 24 0.82 3.23 -0.96
C THR A 24 0.08 1.94 -1.26
N ILE A 25 -1.18 2.06 -1.71
CA ILE A 25 -1.96 0.94 -2.21
C ILE A 25 -2.07 1.04 -3.72
N THR A 26 -1.86 -0.07 -4.41
CA THR A 26 -2.10 -0.15 -5.85
C THR A 26 -3.10 -1.25 -6.14
N LEU A 27 -4.20 -0.87 -6.78
CA LEU A 27 -5.18 -1.77 -7.35
C LEU A 27 -4.80 -1.98 -8.82
N SER A 28 -4.52 -3.23 -9.19
CA SER A 28 -4.13 -3.60 -10.55
C SER A 28 -5.19 -4.49 -11.18
N GLU A 29 -5.50 -4.22 -12.44
CA GLU A 29 -6.32 -5.00 -13.37
C GLU A 29 -5.56 -5.11 -14.71
N PRO A 30 -5.88 -6.07 -15.58
CA PRO A 30 -5.34 -6.12 -16.94
C PRO A 30 -5.47 -4.76 -17.66
N GLY A 31 -4.32 -4.17 -18.00
CA GLY A 31 -4.26 -2.88 -18.69
C GLY A 31 -4.54 -1.64 -17.84
N ARG A 32 -4.77 -1.78 -16.52
CA ARG A 32 -5.10 -0.67 -15.63
C ARG A 32 -4.44 -0.80 -14.25
N CYS A 33 -3.89 0.31 -13.76
CA CYS A 33 -3.38 0.40 -12.40
C CYS A 33 -3.85 1.72 -11.79
N ILE A 34 -4.42 1.66 -10.59
CA ILE A 34 -4.76 2.84 -9.80
C ILE A 34 -3.96 2.78 -8.50
N ASN A 35 -3.22 3.83 -8.20
CA ASN A 35 -2.53 3.97 -6.93
C ASN A 35 -3.28 4.96 -6.05
N ALA A 36 -3.37 4.62 -4.76
CA ALA A 36 -3.84 5.46 -3.68
C ALA A 36 -2.67 5.77 -2.76
N ASN A 37 -2.48 7.06 -2.50
CA ASN A 37 -1.46 7.58 -1.62
C ASN A 37 -2.13 8.38 -0.50
N LEU A 38 -1.86 8.04 0.76
CA LEU A 38 -2.34 8.83 1.90
C LEU A 38 -1.33 9.92 2.24
N GLU A 39 -1.54 11.10 1.68
CA GLU A 39 -0.69 12.26 1.94
C GLU A 39 -1.32 13.16 2.99
N LEU A 40 -0.67 13.25 4.15
CA LEU A 40 -1.14 13.98 5.33
C LEU A 40 -2.55 13.49 5.71
N ASN A 41 -3.57 14.19 5.21
CA ASN A 41 -4.98 14.04 5.53
C ASN A 41 -5.85 13.86 4.27
N SER A 42 -5.24 13.48 3.13
CA SER A 42 -5.97 13.32 1.88
C SER A 42 -5.49 12.11 1.08
N LEU A 43 -6.45 11.40 0.48
CA LEU A 43 -6.14 10.37 -0.51
C LEU A 43 -5.86 11.04 -1.86
N LYS A 44 -4.64 10.82 -2.36
CA LYS A 44 -4.24 11.18 -3.71
C LYS A 44 -4.29 9.95 -4.61
N TRP A 45 -4.79 10.15 -5.83
CA TRP A 45 -4.95 9.10 -6.82
C TRP A 45 -4.02 9.35 -7.99
N SER A 46 -3.36 8.31 -8.46
CA SER A 46 -2.58 8.35 -9.70
C SER A 46 -2.84 7.09 -10.53
N GLN A 47 -2.61 7.19 -11.84
CA GLN A 47 -2.68 6.07 -12.76
C GLN A 47 -1.28 5.66 -13.21
N GLY A 48 -1.13 4.38 -13.52
CA GLY A 48 0.14 3.80 -13.96
C GLY A 48 1.01 3.30 -12.81
N HIS A 49 2.26 2.96 -13.08
CA HIS A 49 3.18 2.44 -12.05
C HIS A 49 4.00 3.58 -11.42
N PRO A 50 4.29 3.51 -10.10
CA PRO A 50 5.21 4.46 -9.48
C PRO A 50 6.60 4.40 -10.14
N ALA A 51 7.25 5.56 -10.29
CA ALA A 51 8.55 5.67 -10.96
C ALA A 51 9.70 5.01 -10.17
N LEU A 52 9.59 4.98 -8.83
CA LEU A 52 10.60 4.38 -7.95
C LEU A 52 9.91 3.52 -6.88
N LEU A 53 10.05 2.21 -7.01
CA LEU A 53 9.53 1.21 -6.08
C LEU A 53 10.69 0.63 -5.25
N LEU A 54 10.58 0.74 -3.93
CA LEU A 54 11.57 0.19 -2.99
C LEU A 54 11.20 -1.22 -2.54
N LYS A 55 9.90 -1.48 -2.37
CA LYS A 55 9.35 -2.78 -1.97
C LYS A 55 7.92 -2.93 -2.47
N THR A 56 7.48 -4.16 -2.68
CA THR A 56 6.08 -4.52 -2.90
C THR A 56 5.74 -5.73 -2.04
N ILE A 57 4.51 -5.72 -1.51
CA ILE A 57 3.82 -6.90 -0.96
C ILE A 57 2.54 -7.04 -1.76
N GLU A 58 2.36 -8.16 -2.44
CA GLU A 58 1.29 -8.39 -3.42
C GLU A 58 0.33 -9.46 -2.93
N PHE A 59 -0.96 -9.12 -2.89
CA PHE A 59 -2.05 -10.04 -2.65
C PHE A 59 -2.79 -10.29 -3.96
N ARG A 60 -3.03 -11.58 -4.26
CA ARG A 60 -3.97 -11.93 -5.33
C ARG A 60 -5.38 -11.59 -4.86
N VAL A 61 -6.20 -11.18 -5.82
CA VAL A 61 -7.64 -11.07 -5.57
C VAL A 61 -8.28 -12.44 -5.67
N THR A 62 -9.40 -12.62 -4.98
CA THR A 62 -10.20 -13.86 -5.04
C THR A 62 -11.24 -13.80 -6.15
N ASP A 63 -12.02 -14.87 -6.30
CA ASP A 63 -13.20 -14.90 -7.18
C ASP A 63 -14.33 -13.96 -6.74
N HIS A 64 -14.30 -13.44 -5.50
CA HIS A 64 -15.25 -12.44 -4.99
C HIS A 64 -14.81 -10.99 -5.27
N TYR A 65 -13.81 -10.81 -6.13
CA TYR A 65 -13.30 -9.50 -6.53
C TYR A 65 -14.39 -8.62 -7.18
N PRO A 66 -14.69 -7.44 -6.62
CA PRO A 66 -15.79 -6.61 -7.12
C PRO A 66 -15.37 -5.64 -8.25
N GLY A 67 -14.10 -5.62 -8.64
CA GLY A 67 -13.56 -4.63 -9.58
C GLY A 67 -12.90 -3.43 -8.89
N VAL A 68 -11.98 -2.78 -9.59
CA VAL A 68 -11.16 -1.68 -9.05
C VAL A 68 -12.02 -0.51 -8.55
N GLU A 69 -13.13 -0.15 -9.20
CA GLU A 69 -13.94 1.00 -8.76
C GLU A 69 -14.64 0.77 -7.42
N GLU A 70 -15.15 -0.44 -7.17
CA GLU A 70 -15.77 -0.76 -5.88
C GLU A 70 -14.71 -0.83 -4.78
N MET A 71 -13.57 -1.48 -5.05
CA MET A 71 -12.45 -1.49 -4.11
C MET A 71 -11.99 -0.07 -3.81
N LYS A 72 -11.83 0.77 -4.83
CA LYS A 72 -11.50 2.20 -4.70
C LYS A 72 -12.46 2.93 -3.76
N GLY A 73 -13.75 2.65 -3.82
CA GLY A 73 -14.77 3.22 -2.93
C GLY A 73 -14.63 2.80 -1.47
N CYS A 74 -13.96 1.67 -1.19
CA CYS A 74 -13.69 1.20 0.16
C CYS A 74 -12.43 1.81 0.78
N LEU A 75 -11.58 2.49 0.00
CA LEU A 75 -10.42 3.21 0.52
C LEU A 75 -10.88 4.49 1.23
N TRP A 76 -10.95 4.44 2.55
CA TRP A 76 -11.19 5.61 3.39
C TRP A 76 -9.88 6.21 3.96
N PRO A 77 -9.83 7.53 4.20
CA PRO A 77 -8.85 8.11 5.09
C PRO A 77 -9.32 7.86 6.55
N PRO A 78 -8.55 7.16 7.38
CA PRO A 78 -8.94 6.91 8.76
C PRO A 78 -8.84 8.20 9.57
N GLU A 79 -9.98 8.78 9.94
CA GLU A 79 -10.10 10.04 10.70
C GLU A 79 -9.20 10.06 11.95
N HIS A 80 -9.14 8.94 12.68
CA HIS A 80 -8.31 8.78 13.87
C HIS A 80 -6.78 8.75 13.61
N LEU A 81 -6.33 8.50 12.36
CA LEU A 81 -4.91 8.63 11.98
C LEU A 81 -4.58 10.04 11.46
N MET A 82 -5.60 10.83 11.08
CA MET A 82 -5.46 12.19 10.56
C MET A 82 -5.23 13.23 11.68
N GLU A 83 -5.47 12.86 12.93
CA GLU A 83 -5.35 13.74 14.11
C GLU A 83 -3.90 13.88 14.62
N ARG A 84 -2.98 12.97 14.25
CA ARG A 84 -1.60 12.99 14.75
C ARG A 84 -0.65 13.67 13.78
N GLN A 85 -0.31 14.93 14.07
CA GLN A 85 0.73 15.64 13.34
C GLN A 85 2.13 15.10 13.72
N GLY A 86 2.94 14.74 12.71
CA GLY A 86 4.39 14.51 12.88
C GLY A 86 4.92 13.10 12.54
N GLN A 87 4.07 12.09 12.36
CA GLN A 87 4.48 10.75 11.93
C GLN A 87 3.69 10.27 10.71
N CYS A 88 4.38 9.60 9.78
CA CYS A 88 3.74 9.03 8.59
C CYS A 88 2.98 7.75 8.96
N HIS A 89 1.65 7.80 8.91
CA HIS A 89 0.75 6.67 9.24
C HIS A 89 0.42 5.78 8.03
N CYS A 90 1.24 5.82 6.98
CA CYS A 90 1.00 5.06 5.75
C CYS A 90 0.95 3.55 5.99
N ALA A 91 1.82 2.99 6.84
CA ALA A 91 1.79 1.56 7.17
C ALA A 91 0.46 1.13 7.83
N GLN A 92 -0.02 1.89 8.82
CA GLN A 92 -1.28 1.60 9.51
C GLN A 92 -2.47 1.72 8.55
N TRP A 93 -2.48 2.74 7.70
CA TRP A 93 -3.53 2.92 6.71
C TRP A 93 -3.54 1.78 5.67
N VAL A 94 -2.38 1.45 5.09
CA VAL A 94 -2.26 0.35 4.13
C VAL A 94 -2.71 -0.97 4.74
N TRP A 95 -2.28 -1.26 5.97
CA TRP A 95 -2.74 -2.42 6.71
C TRP A 95 -4.26 -2.42 6.88
N ALA A 96 -4.85 -1.32 7.35
CA ALA A 96 -6.28 -1.24 7.63
C ALA A 96 -7.13 -1.51 6.38
N VAL A 97 -6.73 -0.95 5.23
CA VAL A 97 -7.43 -1.18 3.96
C VAL A 97 -7.29 -2.62 3.47
N ILE A 98 -6.07 -3.18 3.48
CA ILE A 98 -5.86 -4.56 3.01
C ILE A 98 -6.55 -5.57 3.94
N TRP A 99 -6.55 -5.30 5.25
CA TRP A 99 -7.30 -6.07 6.22
C TRP A 99 -8.81 -6.04 5.98
N ASP A 100 -9.38 -4.86 5.66
CA ASP A 100 -10.79 -4.74 5.27
C ASP A 100 -11.10 -5.53 4.00
N TYR A 101 -10.23 -5.49 2.99
CA TYR A 101 -10.35 -6.34 1.80
C TYR A 101 -10.31 -7.82 2.11
N GLY A 102 -9.43 -8.25 3.02
CA GLY A 102 -9.39 -9.63 3.49
C GLY A 102 -10.68 -10.03 4.18
N LYS A 103 -11.22 -9.18 5.06
CA LYS A 103 -12.51 -9.41 5.74
C LYS A 103 -13.69 -9.51 4.78
N ARG A 104 -13.67 -8.76 3.68
CA ARG A 104 -14.68 -8.83 2.62
C ARG A 104 -14.47 -10.00 1.67
N GLY A 105 -13.37 -10.74 1.83
CA GLY A 105 -13.01 -11.85 0.98
C GLY A 105 -12.52 -11.43 -0.41
N TYR A 106 -12.11 -10.17 -0.61
CA TYR A 106 -11.66 -9.67 -1.92
C TYR A 106 -10.23 -10.06 -2.27
N VAL A 107 -9.40 -10.37 -1.28
CA VAL A 107 -7.99 -10.77 -1.44
C VAL A 107 -7.69 -12.06 -0.67
N GLU A 108 -6.68 -12.80 -1.12
CA GLU A 108 -6.15 -13.96 -0.40
C GLU A 108 -5.61 -13.56 0.99
N GLU A 109 -5.64 -14.49 1.95
CA GLU A 109 -5.17 -14.24 3.33
C GLU A 109 -3.64 -14.18 3.46
N VAL A 110 -2.91 -14.62 2.44
CA VAL A 110 -1.45 -14.66 2.39
C VAL A 110 -0.97 -13.99 1.12
N SER A 111 0.03 -13.12 1.23
CA SER A 111 0.64 -12.46 0.07
C SER A 111 1.52 -13.41 -0.74
N ARG A 112 1.91 -13.01 -1.94
CA ARG A 112 2.88 -13.75 -2.78
C ARG A 112 4.26 -13.88 -2.16
N GLU A 113 4.59 -12.96 -1.26
CA GLU A 113 5.80 -12.96 -0.45
C GLU A 113 5.62 -13.73 0.87
N GLU A 114 4.60 -14.58 0.96
CA GLU A 114 4.28 -15.42 2.13
C GLU A 114 4.03 -14.61 3.41
N VAL A 115 3.48 -13.40 3.28
CA VAL A 115 3.08 -12.56 4.41
C VAL A 115 1.60 -12.75 4.72
N PRO A 116 1.23 -13.35 5.86
CA PRO A 116 -0.16 -13.44 6.28
C PRO A 116 -0.75 -12.06 6.61
N LEU A 117 -2.05 -11.85 6.35
CA LEU A 117 -2.76 -10.63 6.73
C LEU A 117 -2.63 -10.29 8.21
N THR A 118 -2.61 -11.30 9.08
CA THR A 118 -2.43 -11.16 10.53
C THR A 118 -1.09 -10.55 10.92
N ASN A 119 -0.05 -10.73 10.11
CA ASN A 119 1.30 -10.23 10.35
C ASN A 119 1.65 -9.02 9.49
N LEU A 120 0.71 -8.55 8.65
CA LEU A 120 0.99 -7.53 7.64
C LEU A 120 1.45 -6.20 8.26
N LEU A 121 0.83 -5.76 9.37
CA LEU A 121 1.19 -4.49 10.01
C LEU A 121 2.65 -4.48 10.47
N ASP A 122 3.07 -5.53 11.16
CA ASP A 122 4.44 -5.66 11.67
C ASP A 122 5.45 -5.67 10.54
N GLN A 123 5.13 -6.34 9.42
CA GLN A 123 5.98 -6.33 8.24
C GLN A 123 6.08 -4.96 7.58
N LEU A 124 4.95 -4.26 7.40
CA LEU A 124 4.94 -2.91 6.83
C LEU A 124 5.77 -1.95 7.68
N VAL A 125 5.61 -1.98 9.01
CA VAL A 125 6.36 -1.14 9.95
C VAL A 125 7.84 -1.50 9.96
N GLY A 126 8.18 -2.78 10.05
CA GLY A 126 9.57 -3.25 10.08
C GLY A 126 10.35 -2.84 8.82
N ILE A 127 9.76 -3.06 7.64
CA ILE A 127 10.36 -2.65 6.37
C ILE A 127 10.47 -1.12 6.28
N GLN A 128 9.42 -0.39 6.66
CA GLN A 128 9.42 1.08 6.63
C GLN A 128 10.56 1.65 7.49
N SER A 129 10.71 1.16 8.72
CA SER A 129 11.76 1.61 9.64
C SER A 129 13.16 1.25 9.13
N GLY A 130 13.36 0.04 8.59
CA GLY A 130 14.64 -0.39 8.05
C GLY A 130 15.08 0.46 6.84
N VAL A 131 14.17 0.70 5.90
CA VAL A 131 14.43 1.54 4.73
C VAL A 131 14.67 3.00 5.13
N HIS A 132 13.89 3.54 6.07
CA HIS A 132 14.08 4.90 6.57
C HIS A 132 15.47 5.09 7.19
N ALA A 133 15.93 4.12 7.99
CA ALA A 133 17.26 4.15 8.60
C ALA A 133 18.36 4.12 7.53
N LEU A 134 18.26 3.23 6.55
CA LEU A 134 19.24 3.10 5.46
C LEU A 134 19.33 4.37 4.61
N LEU A 135 18.19 4.94 4.20
CA LEU A 135 18.17 6.19 3.42
C LEU A 135 18.70 7.39 4.22
N SER A 136 18.51 7.40 5.53
CA SER A 136 19.07 8.46 6.38
C SER A 136 20.58 8.35 6.55
N LEU A 137 21.14 7.14 6.57
CA LEU A 137 22.60 6.94 6.56
C LEU A 137 23.25 7.36 5.24
N LEU A 138 22.58 7.11 4.11
CA LEU A 138 23.09 7.48 2.78
C LEU A 138 23.05 8.99 2.53
N ALA A 139 22.10 9.71 3.12
CA ALA A 139 21.99 11.17 2.95
C ALA A 139 23.01 11.97 3.75
N ASN A 140 23.69 11.35 4.73
CA ASN A 140 24.69 11.98 5.60
C ASN A 140 26.14 11.65 5.19
N ARG A 141 26.35 11.14 3.97
CA ARG A 141 27.66 10.90 3.35
C ARG A 141 27.86 11.88 2.21
#